data_AF-A0A6G6K382-F1
#
_entry.id   AF-A0A6G6K382-F1
#
_cell.length_a   1.000
_cell.length_b   1.000
_cell.length_c   1.000
_cell.angle_alpha   90.00
_cell.angle_beta   90.00
_cell.angle_gamma   90.00
#
_symmetry.space_group_name_H-M   'P 1'
#
loop_
_entity.id
_entity.type
_entity.pdbx_description
1 polymer ?
#
loop_
_entity_poly.entity_id
_entity_poly.type
_entity_poly.pdbx_seq_one_letter_code
_entity_poly.pdbx_strand_id
1 'polypeptide(L)'
;MPVASEISRIQYTGNGSWVTPYSVPFYFLSEADIKVVLTDGNGVESPLTETTHYALTGAGEAGGGSLTTVVGYDGTHTLTIYREPEQTQSAEFQSTGALPADTLTRGLDKLTMLVQSLSRKVTRCFRLNDKAGDVVALSEATKANTVFGFGSSGDPVLRDRVALLSLLSLSGSLQGAPTAFWSDDGERGLKVPDFVGQLGVQLNTSALYRSSGSSAGNWSLLVRDEDDMAGNDALRAPSQQSVKAYVDARDAASVATHMPPGIIAPYAGPSAPTGWLLCYGQAVSRTTYTALFAAVGTTFGSGDGSTTFTLPDLRGRTVAGMDNMGGSAALRLTNSGTGNPGINGSTLGATGGSDRHQLTAAQMPSHTHSYNNNGTGFDNPSNIAGSRYGGFPTAATSGSAGSDQAHPNVQPTFVLNYIIRT
;
A
#
# COMPACT_ATOMS: atom_id res chain seq x y z
N MET A 1 19.35 19.91 -69.72
CA MET A 1 19.87 20.83 -68.68
C MET A 1 20.18 20.03 -67.43
N PRO A 2 21.23 20.39 -66.66
CA PRO A 2 21.73 19.56 -65.58
C PRO A 2 20.78 19.48 -64.37
N VAL A 3 20.77 18.34 -63.67
CA VAL A 3 20.03 18.18 -62.40
C VAL A 3 20.66 19.05 -61.30
N ALA A 4 20.08 20.22 -61.02
CA ALA A 4 20.62 21.19 -60.05
C ALA A 4 20.05 21.09 -58.62
N SER A 5 19.03 20.25 -58.40
CA SER A 5 18.33 20.14 -57.11
C SER A 5 18.47 18.74 -56.51
N GLU A 6 18.65 18.69 -55.18
CA GLU A 6 18.62 17.46 -54.39
C GLU A 6 17.18 16.99 -54.09
N ILE A 7 16.20 17.86 -54.32
CA ILE A 7 14.79 17.53 -54.13
C ILE A 7 14.38 16.54 -55.23
N SER A 8 14.04 15.32 -54.80
CA SER A 8 13.61 14.21 -55.67
C SER A 8 12.27 13.60 -55.23
N ARG A 9 11.63 14.22 -54.23
CA ARG A 9 10.36 13.78 -53.63
C ARG A 9 9.63 14.98 -53.02
N ILE A 10 8.30 14.95 -53.11
CA ILE A 10 7.41 15.87 -52.39
C ILE A 10 6.17 15.13 -51.90
N GLN A 11 5.52 15.67 -50.86
CA GLN A 11 4.25 15.18 -50.35
C GLN A 11 3.23 16.31 -50.28
N TYR A 12 1.99 15.96 -50.62
CA TYR A 12 0.84 16.85 -50.50
C TYR A 12 -0.29 16.14 -49.76
N THR A 13 -1.02 16.88 -48.94
CA THR A 13 -2.34 16.46 -48.47
C THR A 13 -3.34 16.60 -49.63
N GLY A 14 -4.29 15.68 -49.72
CA GLY A 14 -5.33 15.73 -50.73
C GLY A 14 -6.09 17.05 -50.70
N ASN A 15 -6.23 17.69 -51.85
CA ASN A 15 -6.87 19.00 -52.01
C ASN A 15 -8.38 18.88 -52.34
N GLY A 16 -8.94 17.68 -52.35
CA GLY A 16 -10.33 17.38 -52.71
C GLY A 16 -10.69 17.65 -54.18
N SER A 17 -9.72 18.08 -54.99
CA SER A 17 -9.92 18.59 -56.35
C SER A 17 -9.31 17.63 -57.38
N TRP A 18 -10.02 17.48 -58.49
CA TRP A 18 -9.69 16.64 -59.65
C TRP A 18 -9.13 17.52 -60.80
N VAL A 19 -9.06 18.84 -60.55
CA VAL A 19 -8.72 19.87 -61.54
C VAL A 19 -7.54 20.72 -61.09
N THR A 20 -7.34 20.88 -59.77
CA THR A 20 -6.21 21.65 -59.23
C THR A 20 -4.96 20.78 -59.22
N PRO A 21 -3.95 21.08 -60.05
CA PRO A 21 -2.80 20.21 -60.16
C PRO A 21 -1.84 20.37 -58.98
N TYR A 22 -1.10 19.31 -58.69
CA TYR A 22 0.00 19.28 -57.73
C TYR A 22 1.31 19.60 -58.44
N SER A 23 2.08 20.52 -57.87
CA SER A 23 3.38 20.91 -58.45
C SER A 23 4.42 19.82 -58.22
N VAL A 24 5.19 19.46 -59.26
CA VAL A 24 6.35 18.58 -59.19
C VAL A 24 7.59 19.46 -59.33
N PRO A 25 8.20 19.95 -58.23
CA PRO A 25 9.15 21.06 -58.26
C PRO A 25 10.58 20.62 -58.64
N PHE A 26 10.72 19.51 -59.36
CA PHE A 26 12.01 18.94 -59.70
C PHE A 26 12.03 18.35 -61.11
N TYR A 27 13.17 18.48 -61.78
CA TYR A 27 13.38 18.05 -63.16
C TYR A 27 13.33 16.53 -63.33
N PHE A 28 12.69 16.04 -64.40
CA PHE A 28 12.62 14.64 -64.82
C PHE A 28 12.69 14.50 -66.35
N LEU A 29 13.23 13.38 -66.84
CA LEU A 29 13.50 13.18 -68.27
C LEU A 29 12.32 12.61 -69.03
N SER A 30 11.55 11.74 -68.39
CA SER A 30 10.34 11.12 -68.92
C SER A 30 9.28 11.06 -67.84
N GLU A 31 8.00 11.12 -68.24
CA GLU A 31 6.87 11.01 -67.30
C GLU A 31 6.88 9.65 -66.57
N ALA A 32 7.36 8.61 -67.25
CA ALA A 32 7.54 7.27 -66.68
C ALA A 32 8.53 7.20 -65.51
N ASP A 33 9.45 8.18 -65.40
CA ASP A 33 10.44 8.28 -64.31
C ASP A 33 9.81 8.79 -63.01
N ILE A 34 8.56 9.25 -63.03
CA ILE A 34 7.83 9.71 -61.85
C ILE A 34 6.90 8.61 -61.36
N LYS A 35 6.95 8.36 -60.04
CA LYS A 35 6.05 7.45 -59.34
C LYS A 35 5.25 8.21 -58.30
N VAL A 36 4.00 7.77 -58.14
CA VAL A 36 3.03 8.42 -57.28
C VAL A 36 2.39 7.36 -56.40
N VAL A 37 2.40 7.58 -55.10
CA VAL A 37 1.78 6.69 -54.11
C VAL A 37 0.77 7.48 -53.31
N LEU A 38 -0.44 6.93 -53.20
CA LEU A 38 -1.50 7.43 -52.34
C LEU A 38 -1.42 6.71 -50.99
N THR A 39 -1.42 7.45 -49.90
CA THR A 39 -1.56 6.92 -48.54
C THR A 39 -2.92 7.32 -47.99
N ASP A 40 -3.75 6.37 -47.57
CA ASP A 40 -5.05 6.64 -46.96
C ASP A 40 -4.94 7.08 -45.48
N GLY A 41 -6.07 7.46 -44.86
CA GLY A 41 -6.13 7.87 -43.45
C GLY A 41 -5.75 6.78 -42.45
N ASN A 42 -5.71 5.52 -42.87
CA ASN A 42 -5.29 4.37 -42.06
C ASN A 42 -3.80 4.02 -42.30
N GLY A 43 -3.13 4.68 -43.24
CA GLY A 43 -1.73 4.46 -43.56
C GLY A 43 -1.44 3.39 -44.59
N VAL A 44 -2.44 2.90 -45.31
CA VAL A 44 -2.27 1.94 -46.40
C VAL A 44 -1.77 2.69 -47.63
N GLU A 45 -0.64 2.23 -48.19
CA GLU A 45 -0.04 2.80 -49.40
C GLU A 45 -0.51 2.05 -50.65
N SER A 46 -1.06 2.77 -51.63
CA SER A 46 -1.47 2.25 -52.94
C SER A 46 -0.73 2.98 -54.06
N PRO A 47 0.04 2.28 -54.92
CA PRO A 47 0.69 2.92 -56.06
C PRO A 47 -0.36 3.35 -57.10
N LEU A 48 -0.24 4.57 -57.60
CA LEU A 48 -1.06 5.07 -58.68
C LEU A 48 -0.35 4.84 -60.03
N THR A 49 -1.12 4.53 -61.06
CA THR A 49 -0.62 4.39 -62.42
C THR A 49 -0.96 5.62 -63.26
N GLU A 50 0.03 6.08 -64.02
CA GLU A 50 -0.14 7.12 -65.03
C GLU A 50 -1.20 6.71 -66.08
N THR A 51 -1.90 7.69 -66.66
CA THR A 51 -3.05 7.56 -67.58
C THR A 51 -4.34 7.00 -66.98
N THR A 52 -4.26 6.16 -65.94
CA THR A 52 -5.44 5.62 -65.26
C THR A 52 -5.84 6.47 -64.06
N HIS A 53 -4.88 6.85 -63.23
CA HIS A 53 -5.12 7.50 -61.94
C HIS A 53 -4.64 8.95 -61.88
N TYR A 54 -3.63 9.30 -62.69
CA TYR A 54 -3.13 10.66 -62.82
C TYR A 54 -2.59 10.90 -64.24
N ALA A 55 -2.55 12.17 -64.62
CA ALA A 55 -1.83 12.68 -65.77
C ALA A 55 -0.68 13.57 -65.29
N LEU A 56 0.49 13.39 -65.88
CA LEU A 56 1.67 14.19 -65.62
C LEU A 56 2.01 15.00 -66.87
N THR A 57 2.60 16.17 -66.67
CA THR A 57 3.13 17.02 -67.75
C THR A 57 4.44 17.66 -67.28
N GLY A 58 5.28 18.10 -68.21
CA GLY A 58 6.54 18.81 -67.90
C GLY A 58 7.80 17.94 -67.93
N ALA A 59 7.77 16.80 -68.62
CA ALA A 59 8.98 16.04 -68.90
C ALA A 59 9.96 16.89 -69.73
N GLY A 60 11.21 16.96 -69.27
CA GLY A 60 12.24 17.78 -69.92
C GLY A 60 12.23 19.26 -69.53
N GLU A 61 11.26 19.73 -68.74
CA GLU A 61 11.17 21.14 -68.31
C GLU A 61 11.98 21.40 -67.04
N ALA A 62 12.82 22.45 -67.05
CA ALA A 62 13.73 22.74 -65.94
C ALA A 62 13.04 23.09 -64.61
N GLY A 63 11.81 23.61 -64.67
CA GLY A 63 10.98 23.91 -63.50
C GLY A 63 10.28 22.68 -62.91
N GLY A 64 10.48 21.50 -63.51
CA GLY A 64 9.72 20.30 -63.21
C GLY A 64 8.37 20.30 -63.90
N GLY A 65 7.40 19.64 -63.28
CA GLY A 65 6.14 19.29 -63.93
C GLY A 65 4.91 19.55 -63.08
N SER A 66 3.77 19.14 -63.61
CA SER A 66 2.47 19.29 -62.97
C SER A 66 1.70 17.99 -63.05
N LEU A 67 1.19 17.53 -61.91
CA LEU A 67 0.42 16.31 -61.78
C LEU A 67 -1.05 16.63 -61.53
N THR A 68 -1.94 16.15 -62.40
CA THR A 68 -3.39 16.23 -62.19
C THR A 68 -3.92 14.84 -61.94
N THR A 69 -4.68 14.66 -60.87
CA THR A 69 -5.27 13.36 -60.57
C THR A 69 -6.59 13.19 -61.32
N VAL A 70 -6.84 11.98 -61.82
CA VAL A 70 -8.16 11.60 -62.34
C VAL A 70 -9.15 11.49 -61.20
N VAL A 71 -8.64 11.25 -59.97
CA VAL A 71 -9.41 11.18 -58.73
C VAL A 71 -9.02 12.27 -57.72
N GLY A 72 -9.98 12.98 -57.14
CA GLY A 72 -9.79 14.05 -56.16
C GLY A 72 -9.82 13.45 -54.76
N TYR A 73 -8.64 13.38 -54.18
CA TYR A 73 -8.43 12.81 -52.87
C TYR A 73 -8.65 13.89 -51.79
N ASP A 74 -9.41 13.57 -50.76
CA ASP A 74 -9.70 14.48 -49.66
C ASP A 74 -8.50 14.67 -48.70
N GLY A 75 -8.65 15.54 -47.71
CA GLY A 75 -7.59 15.85 -46.74
C GLY A 75 -7.17 14.68 -45.84
N THR A 76 -7.85 13.53 -45.88
CA THR A 76 -7.44 12.32 -45.17
C THR A 76 -6.41 11.50 -45.94
N HIS A 77 -6.20 11.82 -47.22
CA HIS A 77 -5.23 11.16 -48.08
C HIS A 77 -3.96 11.99 -48.24
N THR A 78 -2.81 11.33 -48.33
CA THR A 78 -1.52 11.96 -48.66
C THR A 78 -1.00 11.43 -49.98
N LEU A 79 -0.70 12.33 -50.92
CA LEU A 79 -0.04 11.99 -52.17
C LEU A 79 1.47 12.17 -52.03
N THR A 80 2.21 11.13 -52.31
CA THR A 80 3.68 11.15 -52.35
C THR A 80 4.14 11.01 -53.78
N ILE A 81 4.79 12.06 -54.30
CA ILE A 81 5.33 12.10 -55.67
C ILE A 81 6.85 12.03 -55.58
N TYR A 82 7.49 11.12 -56.31
CA TYR A 82 8.94 10.97 -56.27
C TYR A 82 9.51 10.44 -57.58
N ARG A 83 10.82 10.65 -57.76
CA ARG A 83 11.57 10.19 -58.93
C ARG A 83 12.13 8.79 -58.74
N GLU A 84 11.93 7.95 -59.74
CA GLU A 84 12.47 6.60 -59.85
C GLU A 84 12.65 6.22 -61.33
N PRO A 85 13.75 6.66 -61.96
CA PRO A 85 14.05 6.31 -63.34
C PRO A 85 14.54 4.85 -63.43
N GLU A 86 14.33 4.22 -64.58
CA GLU A 86 14.83 2.87 -64.84
C GLU A 86 16.37 2.83 -64.90
N GLN A 87 16.96 1.76 -64.36
CA GLN A 87 18.41 1.53 -64.29
C GLN A 87 18.99 1.04 -65.63
N THR A 88 18.78 1.83 -66.69
CA THR A 88 19.23 1.53 -68.05
C THR A 88 20.13 2.62 -68.60
N GLN A 89 21.05 2.28 -69.49
CA GLN A 89 21.83 3.26 -70.23
C GLN A 89 21.00 3.74 -71.43
N SER A 90 20.69 5.04 -71.48
CA SER A 90 19.81 5.59 -72.54
C SER A 90 20.53 5.92 -73.85
N ALA A 91 21.85 5.79 -73.93
CA ALA A 91 22.63 6.18 -75.11
C ALA A 91 23.87 5.29 -75.31
N GLU A 92 24.08 4.87 -76.55
CA GLU A 92 25.27 4.20 -77.04
C GLU A 92 26.01 5.14 -78.00
N PHE A 93 27.30 5.39 -77.76
CA PHE A 93 28.11 6.24 -78.63
C PHE A 93 28.82 5.37 -79.67
N GLN A 94 28.76 5.79 -80.94
CA GLN A 94 29.54 5.15 -82.00
C GLN A 94 31.03 5.48 -81.82
N SER A 95 31.91 4.58 -82.27
CA SER A 95 33.37 4.75 -82.14
C SER A 95 33.94 5.88 -83.02
N THR A 96 33.13 6.43 -83.93
CA THR A 96 33.50 7.52 -84.83
C THR A 96 32.38 8.57 -84.90
N GLY A 97 32.74 9.84 -85.13
CA GLY A 97 31.81 10.95 -85.25
C GLY A 97 31.93 12.00 -84.13
N ALA A 98 31.17 13.10 -84.26
CA ALA A 98 31.11 14.15 -83.25
C ALA A 98 30.28 13.69 -82.05
N LEU A 99 30.74 13.97 -80.83
CA LEU A 99 30.02 13.65 -79.59
C LEU A 99 28.86 14.65 -79.37
N PRO A 100 27.59 14.22 -79.45
CA PRO A 100 26.47 15.11 -79.19
C PRO A 100 26.42 15.46 -77.69
N ALA A 101 26.72 16.72 -77.36
CA ALA A 101 26.76 17.21 -75.99
C ALA A 101 25.42 17.02 -75.26
N ASP A 102 24.28 17.20 -75.94
CA ASP A 102 22.95 17.01 -75.33
C ASP A 102 22.70 15.57 -74.87
N THR A 103 23.02 14.57 -75.71
CA THR A 103 22.90 13.15 -75.36
C THR A 103 23.81 12.78 -74.19
N LEU A 104 25.04 13.32 -74.17
CA LEU A 104 25.98 13.11 -73.07
C LEU A 104 25.46 13.70 -71.76
N THR A 105 25.00 14.96 -71.79
CA THR A 105 24.43 15.63 -70.61
C THR A 105 23.20 14.91 -70.09
N ARG A 106 22.28 14.48 -70.96
CA ARG A 106 21.10 13.68 -70.57
C ARG A 106 21.48 12.35 -69.92
N GLY A 107 22.55 11.69 -70.40
CA GLY A 107 23.09 10.48 -69.78
C GLY A 107 23.65 10.72 -68.38
N LEU A 108 24.43 11.78 -68.19
CA LEU A 108 24.98 12.19 -66.89
C LEU A 108 23.88 12.62 -65.91
N ASP A 109 22.85 13.30 -66.39
CA ASP A 109 21.69 13.68 -65.60
C ASP A 109 20.95 12.44 -65.08
N LYS A 110 20.68 11.46 -65.95
CA LYS A 110 20.04 10.20 -65.53
C LYS A 110 20.84 9.49 -64.45
N LEU A 111 22.18 9.45 -64.56
CA LEU A 111 23.04 8.88 -63.52
C LEU A 111 22.90 9.63 -62.19
N THR A 112 22.86 10.97 -62.22
CA THR A 112 22.62 11.79 -61.02
C THR A 112 21.25 11.49 -60.41
N MET A 113 20.21 11.36 -61.23
CA MET A 113 18.87 10.99 -60.76
C MET A 113 18.83 9.58 -60.12
N LEU A 114 19.56 8.62 -60.69
CA LEU A 114 19.69 7.27 -60.14
C LEU A 114 20.38 7.29 -58.78
N VAL A 115 21.45 8.08 -58.61
CA VAL A 115 22.14 8.25 -57.32
C VAL A 115 21.21 8.86 -56.27
N GLN A 116 20.43 9.89 -56.62
CA GLN A 116 19.44 10.48 -55.73
C GLN A 116 18.37 9.46 -55.32
N SER A 117 17.88 8.64 -56.25
CA SER A 117 16.90 7.59 -55.98
C SER A 117 17.45 6.50 -55.04
N LEU A 118 18.72 6.12 -55.21
CA LEU A 118 19.39 5.11 -54.39
C LEU A 118 19.64 5.65 -52.97
N SER A 119 20.10 6.90 -52.85
CA SER A 119 20.27 7.58 -51.55
C SER A 119 18.96 7.64 -50.76
N ARG A 120 17.84 7.94 -51.43
CA ARG A 120 16.50 7.90 -50.84
C ARG A 120 16.13 6.49 -50.35
N LYS A 121 16.41 5.44 -51.13
CA LYS A 121 16.14 4.06 -50.74
C LYS A 121 16.99 3.66 -49.52
N VAL A 122 18.30 3.91 -49.56
CA VAL A 122 19.24 3.57 -48.45
C VAL A 122 18.93 4.34 -47.17
N THR A 123 18.42 5.56 -47.26
CA THR A 123 17.97 6.36 -46.09
C THR A 123 16.68 5.81 -45.47
N ARG A 124 15.92 4.98 -46.20
CA ARG A 124 14.69 4.32 -45.72
C ARG A 124 14.90 2.85 -45.34
N CYS A 125 16.09 2.32 -45.56
CA CYS A 125 16.45 1.00 -45.07
C CYS A 125 16.90 1.09 -43.61
N PHE A 126 16.62 0.05 -42.83
CA PHE A 126 17.34 -0.18 -41.59
C PHE A 126 18.81 -0.43 -41.92
N ARG A 127 19.70 0.41 -41.38
CA ARG A 127 21.15 0.27 -41.55
C ARG A 127 21.67 -0.59 -40.42
N LEU A 128 22.28 -1.72 -40.76
CA LEU A 128 23.08 -2.49 -39.81
C LEU A 128 24.46 -1.83 -39.71
N ASN A 129 25.06 -1.87 -38.53
CA ASN A 129 26.37 -1.28 -38.31
C ASN A 129 27.43 -2.23 -38.90
N ASP A 130 28.25 -1.74 -39.83
CA ASP A 130 29.27 -2.55 -40.52
C ASP A 130 30.52 -2.71 -39.64
N LYS A 131 30.36 -3.37 -38.49
CA LYS A 131 31.48 -3.89 -37.71
C LYS A 131 31.58 -5.39 -37.93
N ALA A 132 32.78 -5.86 -38.25
CA ALA A 132 33.07 -7.27 -38.50
C ALA A 132 32.47 -8.17 -37.41
N GLY A 133 31.55 -9.07 -37.80
CA GLY A 133 30.95 -10.08 -36.92
C GLY A 133 29.42 -10.05 -36.81
N ASP A 134 28.74 -9.03 -37.33
CA ASP A 134 27.29 -8.85 -37.09
C ASP A 134 26.41 -9.53 -38.16
N VAL A 135 26.41 -10.86 -38.20
CA VAL A 135 25.39 -11.64 -38.92
C VAL A 135 24.28 -11.99 -37.92
N VAL A 136 23.33 -11.06 -37.72
CA VAL A 136 22.11 -11.36 -36.96
C VAL A 136 21.17 -12.16 -37.86
N ALA A 137 21.30 -13.49 -37.81
CA ALA A 137 20.29 -14.38 -38.38
C ALA A 137 19.04 -14.35 -37.49
N LEU A 138 17.99 -13.64 -37.91
CA LEU A 138 16.69 -13.66 -37.24
C LEU A 138 16.04 -15.04 -37.45
N SER A 139 16.17 -15.92 -36.45
CA SER A 139 15.64 -17.30 -36.48
C SER A 139 14.11 -17.33 -36.61
N GLU A 140 13.54 -18.39 -37.21
CA GLU A 140 12.08 -18.55 -37.35
C GLU A 140 11.31 -18.52 -36.03
N ALA A 141 11.93 -18.96 -34.93
CA ALA A 141 11.34 -18.94 -33.61
C ALA A 141 11.10 -17.52 -33.07
N THR A 142 11.77 -16.50 -33.63
CA THR A 142 11.61 -15.09 -33.22
C THR A 142 10.51 -14.37 -34.04
N LYS A 143 9.84 -15.04 -34.99
CA LYS A 143 9.02 -14.40 -36.05
C LYS A 143 7.50 -14.28 -35.78
N ALA A 144 6.99 -14.71 -34.62
CA ALA A 144 5.59 -14.51 -34.26
C ALA A 144 5.43 -13.24 -33.41
N ASN A 145 4.57 -12.31 -33.83
CA ASN A 145 4.26 -11.02 -33.17
C ASN A 145 5.36 -9.95 -33.20
N THR A 146 6.34 -10.03 -34.12
CA THR A 146 7.26 -8.92 -34.36
C THR A 146 6.70 -7.93 -35.39
N VAL A 147 6.96 -6.64 -35.18
CA VAL A 147 6.52 -5.53 -36.05
C VAL A 147 7.03 -5.67 -37.50
N PHE A 148 8.14 -6.39 -37.67
CA PHE A 148 8.67 -6.81 -38.96
C PHE A 148 8.36 -8.29 -39.22
N GLY A 149 7.86 -8.59 -40.42
CA GLY A 149 7.66 -9.96 -40.89
C GLY A 149 7.98 -10.08 -42.38
N PHE A 150 7.97 -11.30 -42.91
CA PHE A 150 8.02 -11.53 -44.35
C PHE A 150 6.62 -11.88 -44.87
N GLY A 151 6.28 -11.38 -46.06
CA GLY A 151 5.08 -11.75 -46.79
C GLY A 151 5.17 -13.18 -47.32
N SER A 152 4.08 -13.71 -47.87
CA SER A 152 4.04 -15.06 -48.46
C SER A 152 5.00 -15.25 -49.64
N SER A 153 5.51 -14.17 -50.21
CA SER A 153 6.49 -14.15 -51.29
C SER A 153 7.94 -13.99 -50.81
N GLY A 154 8.18 -13.93 -49.50
CA GLY A 154 9.50 -13.73 -48.92
C GLY A 154 9.98 -12.27 -48.90
N ASP A 155 9.11 -11.31 -49.23
CA ASP A 155 9.41 -9.87 -49.16
C ASP A 155 9.29 -9.35 -47.71
N PRO A 156 10.20 -8.49 -47.24
CA PRO A 156 10.08 -7.87 -45.93
C PRO A 156 8.89 -6.89 -45.92
N VAL A 157 7.94 -7.10 -45.01
CA VAL A 157 6.74 -6.28 -44.85
C VAL A 157 6.57 -5.81 -43.40
N LEU A 158 6.14 -4.57 -43.23
CA LEU A 158 5.63 -4.07 -41.95
C LEU A 158 4.24 -4.68 -41.74
N ARG A 159 4.09 -5.56 -40.75
CA ARG A 159 2.82 -6.30 -40.56
C ARG A 159 1.74 -5.48 -39.86
N ASP A 160 2.11 -4.50 -39.05
CA ASP A 160 1.14 -3.64 -38.37
C ASP A 160 1.73 -2.24 -38.09
N ARG A 161 1.32 -1.26 -38.91
CA ARG A 161 1.72 0.15 -38.78
C ARG A 161 1.13 0.78 -37.52
N VAL A 162 -0.06 0.34 -37.08
CA VAL A 162 -0.76 0.85 -35.90
C VAL A 162 -0.10 0.32 -34.62
N ALA A 163 0.30 -0.95 -34.60
CA ALA A 163 1.10 -1.50 -33.51
C ALA A 163 2.47 -0.81 -33.41
N LEU A 164 3.15 -0.53 -34.53
CA LEU A 164 4.39 0.27 -34.55
C LEU A 164 4.18 1.68 -33.95
N LEU A 165 3.11 2.38 -34.33
CA LEU A 165 2.76 3.70 -33.78
C LEU A 165 2.46 3.64 -32.28
N SER A 166 1.77 2.58 -31.82
CA SER A 166 1.50 2.37 -30.39
C SER A 166 2.75 2.01 -29.59
N LEU A 167 3.66 1.18 -30.14
CA LEU A 167 4.93 0.81 -29.51
C LEU A 167 5.91 2.00 -29.49
N LEU A 168 5.95 2.81 -30.56
CA LEU A 168 6.73 4.05 -30.56
C LEU A 168 6.16 5.09 -29.58
N SER A 169 4.84 5.14 -29.40
CA SER A 169 4.21 6.00 -28.39
C SER A 169 4.48 5.53 -26.95
N LEU A 170 4.63 4.22 -26.74
CA LEU A 170 4.99 3.63 -25.43
C LEU A 170 6.49 3.80 -25.13
N SER A 171 7.37 3.71 -26.15
CA SER A 171 8.78 4.08 -26.00
C SER A 171 8.99 5.59 -25.85
N GLY A 172 8.02 6.42 -26.27
CA GLY A 172 8.03 7.85 -25.98
C GLY A 172 7.85 8.15 -24.49
N SER A 173 7.09 7.32 -23.75
CA SER A 173 6.91 7.51 -22.30
C SER A 173 7.93 6.77 -21.43
N LEU A 174 8.60 5.73 -21.96
CA LEU A 174 9.51 4.89 -21.17
C LEU A 174 10.99 4.97 -21.60
N GLN A 175 11.32 5.56 -22.75
CA GLN A 175 12.69 5.58 -23.30
C GLN A 175 13.19 6.99 -23.65
N GLY A 176 12.57 8.03 -23.09
CA GLY A 176 12.89 9.43 -23.38
C GLY A 176 13.32 10.32 -22.21
N ALA A 177 13.18 9.90 -20.93
CA ALA A 177 13.82 10.62 -19.83
C ALA A 177 14.83 9.74 -19.12
N PRO A 178 16.05 10.23 -18.85
CA PRO A 178 16.90 9.60 -17.86
C PRO A 178 16.13 9.55 -16.55
N THR A 179 16.03 8.39 -15.91
CA THR A 179 15.66 8.37 -14.49
C THR A 179 16.67 9.24 -13.76
N ALA A 180 16.21 10.27 -13.06
CA ALA A 180 17.11 11.17 -12.37
C ALA A 180 17.68 10.46 -11.13
N PHE A 181 18.99 10.56 -10.91
CA PHE A 181 19.65 9.98 -9.75
C PHE A 181 20.22 11.10 -8.88
N TRP A 182 20.17 10.89 -7.57
CA TRP A 182 20.79 11.76 -6.58
C TRP A 182 21.18 10.95 -5.35
N SER A 183 22.23 11.39 -4.68
CA SER A 183 22.75 10.73 -3.49
C SER A 183 21.96 11.11 -2.23
N ASP A 184 21.46 12.34 -2.13
CA ASP A 184 20.77 12.86 -0.95
C ASP A 184 19.67 13.90 -1.27
N ASP A 185 19.04 14.44 -0.22
CA ASP A 185 17.97 15.44 -0.29
C ASP A 185 18.43 16.80 -0.82
N GLY A 186 19.70 17.16 -0.59
CA GLY A 186 20.29 18.40 -1.07
C GLY A 186 20.47 18.37 -2.59
N GLU A 187 20.99 17.26 -3.11
CA GLU A 187 21.09 17.03 -4.55
C GLU A 187 19.70 16.95 -5.19
N ARG A 188 18.73 16.23 -4.58
CA ARG A 188 17.35 16.16 -5.06
C ARG A 188 16.71 17.55 -5.21
N GLY A 189 16.89 18.42 -4.21
CA GLY A 189 16.35 19.78 -4.20
C GLY A 189 16.87 20.65 -5.36
N LEU A 190 18.05 20.34 -5.88
CA LEU A 190 18.67 21.05 -7.00
C LEU A 190 18.39 20.40 -8.37
N LYS A 191 17.89 19.15 -8.40
CA LYS A 191 17.54 18.48 -9.66
C LYS A 191 16.28 19.08 -10.25
N VAL A 192 16.42 19.61 -11.46
CA VAL A 192 15.30 20.02 -12.32
C VAL A 192 14.81 18.79 -13.08
N PRO A 193 13.51 18.46 -12.98
CA PRO A 193 12.93 17.42 -13.82
C PRO A 193 12.89 17.83 -15.29
N ASP A 194 13.25 16.92 -16.20
CA ASP A 194 13.18 17.10 -17.64
C ASP A 194 11.73 17.23 -18.12
N PHE A 195 10.80 16.60 -17.41
CA PHE A 195 9.36 16.76 -17.58
C PHE A 195 8.59 16.42 -16.30
N VAL A 196 7.30 16.75 -16.26
CA VAL A 196 6.38 16.41 -15.17
C VAL A 196 6.02 14.92 -15.23
N GLY A 197 6.20 14.19 -14.12
CA GLY A 197 6.04 12.74 -14.05
C GLY A 197 7.32 11.94 -14.34
N GLN A 198 8.47 12.59 -14.49
CA GLN A 198 9.77 11.91 -14.57
C GLN A 198 10.00 11.08 -13.30
N LEU A 199 10.55 9.88 -13.46
CA LEU A 199 10.96 9.04 -12.34
C LEU A 199 12.36 9.43 -11.86
N GLY A 200 12.57 9.39 -10.55
CA GLY A 200 13.89 9.59 -9.97
C GLY A 200 14.14 8.69 -8.77
N VAL A 201 15.41 8.37 -8.54
CA VAL A 201 15.85 7.42 -7.51
C VAL A 201 16.87 8.11 -6.61
N GLN A 202 16.62 8.04 -5.31
CA GLN A 202 17.56 8.47 -4.30
C GLN A 202 18.41 7.30 -3.85
N LEU A 203 19.73 7.41 -4.02
CA LEU A 203 20.64 6.29 -3.82
C LEU A 203 20.85 5.93 -2.34
N ASN A 204 20.96 6.93 -1.44
CA ASN A 204 21.20 6.66 -0.02
C ASN A 204 20.03 5.98 0.71
N THR A 205 18.81 6.15 0.21
CA THR A 205 17.57 5.63 0.81
C THR A 205 16.88 4.59 -0.08
N SER A 206 17.40 4.35 -1.29
CA SER A 206 16.73 3.53 -2.32
C SER A 206 15.28 3.96 -2.60
N ALA A 207 14.96 5.22 -2.35
CA ALA A 207 13.62 5.76 -2.44
C ALA A 207 13.28 6.17 -3.88
N LEU A 208 12.05 5.86 -4.30
CA LEU A 208 11.54 6.19 -5.63
C LEU A 208 10.67 7.45 -5.57
N TYR A 209 10.92 8.36 -6.50
CA TYR A 209 10.26 9.66 -6.62
C TYR A 209 9.65 9.83 -8.01
N ARG A 210 8.63 10.68 -8.09
CA ARG A 210 8.06 11.22 -9.32
C ARG A 210 8.15 12.74 -9.30
N SER A 211 8.44 13.35 -10.44
CA SER A 211 8.41 14.81 -10.51
C SER A 211 6.96 15.34 -10.45
N SER A 212 6.75 16.36 -9.62
CA SER A 212 5.44 17.03 -9.46
C SER A 212 5.34 18.32 -10.27
N GLY A 213 6.38 18.68 -11.00
CA GLY A 213 6.52 19.92 -11.74
C GLY A 213 7.81 19.93 -12.57
N SER A 214 8.07 21.02 -13.28
CA SER A 214 9.23 21.18 -14.17
C SER A 214 10.32 22.10 -13.61
N SER A 215 10.21 22.54 -12.35
CA SER A 215 11.24 23.34 -11.67
C SER A 215 12.08 22.49 -10.71
N ALA A 216 13.27 22.99 -10.34
CA ALA A 216 14.16 22.35 -9.38
C ALA A 216 13.44 21.97 -8.08
N GLY A 217 13.72 20.77 -7.57
CA GLY A 217 13.19 20.30 -6.29
C GLY A 217 11.74 19.83 -6.32
N ASN A 218 11.06 19.88 -7.48
CA ASN A 218 9.71 19.30 -7.65
C ASN A 218 9.75 17.78 -7.78
N TRP A 219 10.21 17.10 -6.72
CA TRP A 219 10.24 15.64 -6.61
C TRP A 219 9.41 15.20 -5.42
N SER A 220 8.40 14.37 -5.68
CA SER A 220 7.56 13.78 -4.65
C SER A 220 7.79 12.29 -4.57
N LEU A 221 7.92 11.78 -3.34
CA LEU A 221 8.03 10.35 -3.07
C LEU A 221 6.84 9.59 -3.68
N LEU A 222 7.12 8.50 -4.41
CA LEU A 222 6.12 7.68 -5.08
C LEU A 222 5.44 6.70 -4.10
N VAL A 223 6.24 6.14 -3.20
CA VAL A 223 5.82 5.19 -2.17
C VAL A 223 6.05 5.86 -0.83
N ARG A 224 5.00 6.03 -0.02
CA ARG A 224 5.20 6.53 1.36
C ARG A 224 5.79 5.42 2.20
N ASP A 225 6.85 5.74 2.91
CA ASP A 225 7.08 5.10 4.20
C ASP A 225 6.23 5.88 5.21
N GLU A 226 5.24 5.21 5.77
CA GLU A 226 4.33 5.78 6.77
C GLU A 226 4.52 4.93 8.02
N ASP A 227 5.63 5.13 8.71
CA ASP A 227 5.97 4.50 9.97
C ASP A 227 5.32 5.23 11.18
N ASP A 228 4.87 6.47 10.99
CA ASP A 228 4.23 7.31 12.02
C ASP A 228 2.70 7.39 11.95
N MET A 229 2.08 6.81 10.91
CA MET A 229 0.62 6.75 10.70
C MET A 229 -0.08 8.12 10.77
N ALA A 230 0.64 9.23 10.58
CA ALA A 230 0.12 10.57 10.85
C ALA A 230 -0.70 11.15 9.68
N GLY A 231 -0.62 10.57 8.48
CA GLY A 231 -1.33 11.04 7.28
C GLY A 231 -2.18 9.98 6.57
N ASN A 232 -3.30 10.40 5.99
CA ASN A 232 -4.12 9.60 5.07
C ASN A 232 -4.02 10.15 3.64
N ASP A 233 -2.95 9.84 2.91
CA ASP A 233 -2.78 10.27 1.52
C ASP A 233 -3.32 9.19 0.55
N ALA A 234 -4.52 9.41 0.00
CA ALA A 234 -5.15 8.50 -0.96
C ALA A 234 -4.44 8.44 -2.34
N LEU A 235 -3.40 9.25 -2.55
CA LEU A 235 -2.74 9.43 -3.84
C LEU A 235 -1.40 8.69 -3.97
N ARG A 236 -1.01 7.90 -2.96
CA ARG A 236 0.29 7.19 -2.94
C ARG A 236 0.13 5.73 -2.55
N ALA A 237 0.96 4.87 -3.14
CA ALA A 237 0.99 3.46 -2.79
C ALA A 237 1.70 3.28 -1.43
N PRO A 238 1.17 2.42 -0.53
CA PRO A 238 1.79 2.14 0.75
C PRO A 238 3.06 1.28 0.59
N SER A 239 4.09 1.53 1.41
CA SER A 239 5.23 0.62 1.56
C SER A 239 4.82 -0.67 2.32
N GLN A 240 5.59 -1.75 2.21
CA GLN A 240 5.38 -2.95 3.05
C GLN A 240 5.44 -2.63 4.54
N GLN A 241 6.31 -1.68 4.94
CA GLN A 241 6.44 -1.24 6.33
C GLN A 241 5.18 -0.50 6.80
N SER A 242 4.61 0.38 5.98
CA SER A 242 3.36 1.09 6.30
C SER A 242 2.16 0.15 6.42
N VAL A 243 2.06 -0.88 5.57
CA VAL A 243 1.01 -1.91 5.69
C VAL A 243 1.15 -2.67 7.01
N LYS A 244 2.39 -3.04 7.37
CA LYS A 244 2.66 -3.70 8.64
C LYS A 244 2.30 -2.81 9.84
N ALA A 245 2.71 -1.55 9.83
CA ALA A 245 2.40 -0.58 10.88
C ALA A 245 0.88 -0.38 11.06
N TYR A 246 0.14 -0.30 9.95
CA TYR A 246 -1.33 -0.22 9.98
C TYR A 246 -1.97 -1.46 10.59
N VAL A 247 -1.54 -2.66 10.18
CA VAL A 247 -2.06 -3.93 10.72
C VAL A 247 -1.75 -4.04 12.21
N ASP A 248 -0.52 -3.77 12.63
CA ASP A 248 -0.11 -3.81 14.03
C ASP A 248 -0.92 -2.83 14.89
N ALA A 249 -1.17 -1.61 14.38
CA ALA A 249 -2.00 -0.61 15.07
C ALA A 249 -3.47 -1.05 15.17
N ARG A 250 -4.02 -1.67 14.13
CA ARG A 250 -5.39 -2.22 14.14
C ARG A 250 -5.52 -3.38 15.12
N ASP A 251 -4.55 -4.28 15.16
CA ASP A 251 -4.52 -5.38 16.11
C ASP A 251 -4.42 -4.88 17.55
N ALA A 252 -3.54 -3.91 17.83
CA ALA A 252 -3.44 -3.29 19.16
C ALA A 252 -4.74 -2.63 19.61
N ALA A 253 -5.41 -1.88 18.71
CA ALA A 253 -6.71 -1.26 19.00
C ALA A 253 -7.82 -2.31 19.23
N SER A 254 -7.81 -3.41 18.46
CA SER A 254 -8.76 -4.51 18.64
C SER A 254 -8.60 -5.18 20.00
N VAL A 255 -7.36 -5.41 20.45
CA VAL A 255 -7.07 -5.99 21.77
C VAL A 255 -7.49 -5.04 22.89
N ALA A 256 -7.27 -3.73 22.76
CA ALA A 256 -7.72 -2.74 23.74
C ALA A 256 -9.25 -2.69 23.88
N THR A 257 -9.99 -2.97 22.80
CA THR A 257 -11.46 -2.98 22.82
C THR A 257 -12.03 -4.22 23.51
N HIS A 258 -11.40 -5.38 23.32
CA HIS A 258 -11.86 -6.65 23.91
C HIS A 258 -11.29 -6.91 25.31
N MET A 259 -10.12 -6.36 25.61
CA MET A 259 -9.43 -6.47 26.89
C MET A 259 -8.89 -5.10 27.33
N PRO A 260 -9.77 -4.17 27.76
CA PRO A 260 -9.35 -2.86 28.23
C PRO A 260 -8.39 -2.95 29.43
N PRO A 261 -7.47 -1.97 29.57
CA PRO A 261 -6.63 -1.82 30.76
C PRO A 261 -7.48 -1.78 32.03
N GLY A 262 -6.99 -2.41 33.10
CA GLY A 262 -7.70 -2.52 34.37
C GLY A 262 -8.51 -3.81 34.56
N ILE A 263 -8.67 -4.64 33.53
CA ILE A 263 -9.23 -5.99 33.70
C ILE A 263 -8.33 -6.81 34.62
N ILE A 264 -8.95 -7.46 35.61
CA ILE A 264 -8.30 -8.40 36.51
C ILE A 264 -8.74 -9.81 36.14
N ALA A 265 -7.78 -10.72 36.00
CA ALA A 265 -8.04 -12.11 35.68
C ALA A 265 -7.25 -13.05 36.61
N PRO A 266 -7.83 -14.20 37.00
CA PRO A 266 -7.07 -15.28 37.63
C PRO A 266 -6.12 -15.91 36.60
N TYR A 267 -4.92 -16.24 37.05
CA TYR A 267 -3.83 -16.70 36.19
C TYR A 267 -3.03 -17.80 36.89
N ALA A 268 -2.82 -18.91 36.18
CA ALA A 268 -2.15 -20.09 36.70
C ALA A 268 -0.62 -20.08 36.57
N GLY A 269 -0.06 -19.14 35.80
CA GLY A 269 1.38 -19.03 35.61
C GLY A 269 2.07 -18.32 36.78
N PRO A 270 3.36 -18.61 37.03
CA PRO A 270 4.11 -18.07 38.17
C PRO A 270 4.54 -16.60 38.01
N SER A 271 4.58 -16.08 36.78
CA SER A 271 5.02 -14.72 36.45
C SER A 271 4.05 -14.03 35.49
N ALA A 272 3.90 -12.71 35.62
CA ALA A 272 3.02 -11.95 34.75
C ALA A 272 3.49 -12.01 33.28
N PRO A 273 2.59 -12.31 32.32
CA PRO A 273 2.91 -12.25 30.90
C PRO A 273 3.06 -10.80 30.42
N THR A 274 3.66 -10.61 29.24
CA THR A 274 3.82 -9.29 28.62
C THR A 274 2.48 -8.55 28.52
N GLY A 275 2.46 -7.29 28.96
CA GLY A 275 1.26 -6.47 29.01
C GLY A 275 0.36 -6.71 30.25
N TRP A 276 0.84 -7.47 31.22
CA TRP A 276 0.13 -7.72 32.48
C TRP A 276 1.06 -7.48 33.67
N LEU A 277 0.47 -7.16 34.81
CA LEU A 277 1.17 -7.04 36.09
C LEU A 277 0.46 -7.89 37.14
N LEU A 278 1.19 -8.44 38.10
CA LEU A 278 0.58 -9.17 39.22
C LEU A 278 -0.09 -8.19 40.20
N CYS A 279 -1.21 -8.58 40.80
CA CYS A 279 -1.94 -7.76 41.76
C CYS A 279 -1.44 -7.98 43.22
N TYR A 280 -0.24 -7.49 43.54
CA TYR A 280 0.34 -7.58 44.89
C TYR A 280 0.56 -6.22 45.59
N GLY A 281 -0.15 -5.18 45.17
CA GLY A 281 -0.06 -3.87 45.84
C GLY A 281 1.18 -3.04 45.51
N GLN A 282 1.91 -3.35 44.43
CA GLN A 282 3.07 -2.53 44.06
C GLN A 282 2.67 -1.14 43.54
N ALA A 283 3.57 -0.17 43.74
CA ALA A 283 3.52 1.12 43.05
C ALA A 283 4.16 1.00 41.66
N VAL A 284 3.51 1.54 40.64
CA VAL A 284 3.96 1.50 39.24
C VAL A 284 3.88 2.88 38.60
N SER A 285 4.67 3.11 37.55
CA SER A 285 4.81 4.43 36.91
C SER A 285 3.54 4.83 36.14
N ARG A 286 3.08 6.07 36.35
CA ARG A 286 1.97 6.68 35.59
C ARG A 286 2.33 6.93 34.13
N THR A 287 3.60 7.22 33.82
CA THR A 287 4.06 7.50 32.46
C THR A 287 4.31 6.23 31.67
N THR A 288 4.69 5.14 32.33
CA THR A 288 4.89 3.84 31.68
C THR A 288 3.56 3.13 31.44
N TYR A 289 2.60 3.26 32.37
CA TYR A 289 1.30 2.59 32.30
C TYR A 289 0.17 3.61 32.27
N THR A 290 0.21 4.52 31.29
CA THR A 290 -0.75 5.64 31.16
C THR A 290 -2.19 5.15 31.00
N ALA A 291 -2.39 4.10 30.19
CA ALA A 291 -3.70 3.53 29.91
C ALA A 291 -4.32 2.87 31.15
N LEU A 292 -3.54 2.06 31.89
CA LEU A 292 -3.96 1.51 33.18
C LEU A 292 -4.24 2.61 34.21
N PHE A 293 -3.38 3.63 34.32
CA PHE A 293 -3.63 4.74 35.25
C PHE A 293 -4.93 5.48 34.92
N ALA A 294 -5.23 5.70 33.64
CA ALA A 294 -6.49 6.28 33.22
C ALA A 294 -7.71 5.43 33.63
N ALA A 295 -7.56 4.10 33.68
CA ALA A 295 -8.63 3.18 34.04
C ALA A 295 -8.87 3.06 35.57
N VAL A 296 -7.81 2.93 36.38
CA VAL A 296 -7.95 2.65 37.83
C VAL A 296 -7.65 3.85 38.74
N GLY A 297 -6.96 4.85 38.22
CA GLY A 297 -6.54 6.05 38.96
C GLY A 297 -5.75 5.71 40.22
N THR A 298 -6.09 6.37 41.32
CA THR A 298 -5.46 6.20 42.63
C THR A 298 -6.31 5.39 43.61
N THR A 299 -7.31 4.65 43.11
CA THR A 299 -8.29 3.92 43.92
C THR A 299 -7.64 2.97 44.93
N PHE A 300 -6.54 2.32 44.53
CA PHE A 300 -5.81 1.35 45.37
C PHE A 300 -4.57 1.95 46.06
N GLY A 301 -4.42 3.27 46.01
CA GLY A 301 -3.31 4.01 46.59
C GLY A 301 -2.71 5.02 45.60
N SER A 302 -2.26 6.15 46.12
CA SER A 302 -1.70 7.25 45.33
C SER A 302 -0.25 7.02 44.88
N GLY A 303 0.38 5.90 45.25
CA GLY A 303 1.82 5.72 45.14
C GLY A 303 2.58 6.81 45.90
N ASP A 304 3.56 7.42 45.23
CA ASP A 304 4.31 8.61 45.67
C ASP A 304 3.52 9.93 45.59
N GLY A 305 2.27 9.89 45.12
CA GLY A 305 1.42 11.08 44.94
C GLY A 305 1.67 11.87 43.66
N SER A 306 2.70 11.54 42.88
CA SER A 306 3.11 12.31 41.69
C SER A 306 3.35 11.44 40.46
N THR A 307 4.38 10.59 40.50
CA THR A 307 4.85 9.84 39.33
C THR A 307 4.36 8.40 39.27
N THR A 308 3.82 7.89 40.37
CA THR A 308 3.38 6.49 40.53
C THR A 308 1.95 6.38 41.04
N PHE A 309 1.37 5.19 40.92
CA PHE A 309 0.10 4.80 41.52
C PHE A 309 0.17 3.35 41.98
N THR A 310 -0.66 2.97 42.95
CA THR A 310 -0.62 1.62 43.54
C THR A 310 -1.64 0.71 42.85
N LEU A 311 -1.22 -0.52 42.55
CA LEU A 311 -2.12 -1.56 42.02
C LEU A 311 -2.92 -2.24 43.14
N PRO A 312 -4.01 -2.96 42.83
CA PRO A 312 -4.70 -3.79 43.82
C PRO A 312 -3.75 -4.78 44.49
N ASP A 313 -3.91 -4.98 45.80
CA ASP A 313 -3.31 -6.11 46.52
C ASP A 313 -4.36 -7.19 46.72
N LEU A 314 -4.26 -8.28 45.96
CA LEU A 314 -5.18 -9.42 45.99
C LEU A 314 -4.58 -10.66 46.64
N ARG A 315 -3.39 -10.54 47.24
CA ARG A 315 -2.76 -11.67 47.94
C ARG A 315 -3.64 -12.13 49.11
N GLY A 316 -4.00 -13.41 49.12
CA GLY A 316 -4.81 -14.03 50.17
C GLY A 316 -6.26 -13.53 50.25
N ARG A 317 -6.77 -12.85 49.21
CA ARG A 317 -8.11 -12.23 49.23
C ARG A 317 -9.04 -12.91 48.24
N THR A 318 -10.30 -13.00 48.64
CA THR A 318 -11.40 -13.36 47.74
C THR A 318 -12.02 -12.07 47.19
N VAL A 319 -12.15 -11.99 45.87
CA VAL A 319 -12.75 -10.84 45.19
C VAL A 319 -14.27 -10.97 45.22
N ALA A 320 -14.96 -9.87 45.46
CA ALA A 320 -16.41 -9.78 45.36
C ALA A 320 -16.83 -8.64 44.43
N GLY A 321 -18.01 -8.76 43.83
CA GLY A 321 -18.62 -7.67 43.06
C GLY A 321 -18.93 -6.47 43.95
N MET A 322 -18.75 -5.26 43.41
CA MET A 322 -19.09 -4.02 44.11
C MET A 322 -20.60 -3.97 44.34
N ASP A 323 -21.04 -3.73 45.57
CA ASP A 323 -22.42 -4.00 46.00
C ASP A 323 -23.45 -3.04 45.34
N ASN A 324 -22.99 -1.88 44.89
CA ASN A 324 -23.82 -0.88 44.24
C ASN A 324 -23.62 -0.77 42.72
N MET A 325 -22.46 -1.19 42.18
CA MET A 325 -22.07 -1.02 40.77
C MET A 325 -22.40 0.38 40.19
N GLY A 326 -22.26 1.44 41.01
CA GLY A 326 -22.60 2.81 40.64
C GLY A 326 -24.08 3.22 40.82
N GLY A 327 -24.96 2.30 41.20
CA GLY A 327 -26.37 2.52 41.54
C GLY A 327 -26.65 2.42 43.05
N SER A 328 -27.80 1.86 43.41
CA SER A 328 -28.15 1.55 44.80
C SER A 328 -27.48 0.26 45.27
N ALA A 329 -26.97 0.23 46.51
CA ALA A 329 -26.35 -0.96 47.09
C ALA A 329 -27.38 -2.09 47.27
N ALA A 330 -27.02 -3.31 46.86
CA ALA A 330 -27.86 -4.49 47.04
C ALA A 330 -27.86 -5.03 48.48
N LEU A 331 -27.03 -4.45 49.34
CA LEU A 331 -26.89 -4.76 50.76
C LEU A 331 -26.49 -6.22 51.06
N ARG A 332 -25.74 -6.85 50.14
CA ARG A 332 -25.18 -8.20 50.34
C ARG A 332 -23.85 -8.16 51.08
N LEU A 333 -23.11 -7.08 50.89
CA LEU A 333 -21.82 -6.81 51.55
C LEU A 333 -21.85 -5.48 52.31
N THR A 334 -22.51 -4.46 51.76
CA THR A 334 -22.69 -3.17 52.43
C THR A 334 -23.89 -3.24 53.38
N ASN A 335 -23.68 -2.85 54.63
CA ASN A 335 -24.67 -2.72 55.71
C ASN A 335 -24.91 -3.97 56.59
N SER A 336 -25.11 -3.61 57.86
CA SER A 336 -24.76 -4.30 59.09
C SER A 336 -26.01 -4.77 59.82
N GLY A 337 -26.25 -6.08 59.85
CA GLY A 337 -26.86 -6.69 61.03
C GLY A 337 -25.87 -6.60 62.20
N THR A 338 -26.35 -6.40 63.42
CA THR A 338 -25.54 -6.35 64.65
C THR A 338 -24.71 -7.63 64.77
N GLY A 339 -23.41 -7.55 64.43
CA GLY A 339 -22.48 -8.68 64.50
C GLY A 339 -21.61 -8.89 63.26
N ASN A 340 -21.86 -8.22 62.12
CA ASN A 340 -20.95 -8.28 60.97
C ASN A 340 -19.88 -7.18 61.09
N PRO A 341 -18.56 -7.49 61.14
CA PRO A 341 -17.48 -6.49 61.07
C PRO A 341 -17.34 -5.88 59.65
N GLY A 342 -18.47 -5.64 58.98
CA GLY A 342 -18.62 -5.68 57.53
C GLY A 342 -17.93 -4.56 56.77
N ILE A 343 -17.14 -4.97 55.78
CA ILE A 343 -16.56 -4.12 54.73
C ILE A 343 -17.66 -3.24 54.11
N ASN A 344 -17.37 -1.97 53.82
CA ASN A 344 -18.23 -1.19 52.93
C ASN A 344 -18.06 -1.66 51.48
N GLY A 345 -18.83 -2.66 51.05
CA GLY A 345 -18.82 -3.22 49.69
C GLY A 345 -19.23 -2.27 48.56
N SER A 346 -19.67 -1.05 48.90
CA SER A 346 -20.04 0.02 47.95
C SER A 346 -18.87 0.96 47.65
N THR A 347 -17.71 0.71 48.27
CA THR A 347 -16.46 1.42 48.01
C THR A 347 -15.50 0.49 47.28
N LEU A 348 -15.09 0.86 46.07
CA LEU A 348 -14.14 0.06 45.29
C LEU A 348 -12.79 0.01 46.04
N GLY A 349 -12.21 -1.18 46.13
CA GLY A 349 -10.98 -1.40 46.88
C GLY A 349 -11.16 -1.47 48.40
N ALA A 350 -12.38 -1.44 48.94
CA ALA A 350 -12.62 -1.72 50.36
C ALA A 350 -12.25 -3.17 50.72
N THR A 351 -11.77 -3.37 51.94
CA THR A 351 -11.13 -4.63 52.35
C THR A 351 -11.49 -5.00 53.78
N GLY A 352 -11.50 -6.30 54.09
CA GLY A 352 -11.78 -6.84 55.41
C GLY A 352 -12.08 -8.34 55.35
N GLY A 353 -12.87 -8.85 56.28
CA GLY A 353 -13.07 -10.29 56.49
C GLY A 353 -12.05 -10.88 57.47
N SER A 354 -12.25 -12.13 57.86
CA SER A 354 -11.38 -12.87 58.78
C SER A 354 -11.29 -14.34 58.36
N ASP A 355 -10.08 -14.90 58.40
CA ASP A 355 -9.80 -16.31 58.09
C ASP A 355 -10.21 -17.26 59.22
N ARG A 356 -10.34 -16.72 60.44
CA ARG A 356 -10.79 -17.45 61.62
C ARG A 356 -11.87 -16.67 62.37
N HIS A 357 -12.79 -17.38 63.00
CA HIS A 357 -13.83 -16.77 63.82
C HIS A 357 -13.88 -17.42 65.21
N GLN A 358 -13.88 -16.60 66.25
CA GLN A 358 -14.10 -17.03 67.63
C GLN A 358 -15.51 -16.63 68.02
N LEU A 359 -16.33 -17.59 68.44
CA LEU A 359 -17.67 -17.33 68.91
C LEU A 359 -17.61 -16.48 70.19
N THR A 360 -18.35 -15.37 70.18
CA THR A 360 -18.54 -14.53 71.37
C THR A 360 -19.81 -14.95 72.12
N ALA A 361 -19.93 -14.55 73.39
CA ALA A 361 -21.14 -14.81 74.17
C ALA A 361 -22.42 -14.25 73.51
N ALA A 362 -22.33 -13.15 72.76
CA ALA A 362 -23.45 -12.57 72.03
C ALA A 362 -23.89 -13.41 70.82
N GLN A 363 -23.04 -14.32 70.34
CA GLN A 363 -23.32 -15.21 69.21
C GLN A 363 -23.80 -16.59 69.67
N MET A 364 -23.92 -16.81 70.98
CA MET A 364 -24.52 -18.02 71.54
C MET A 364 -26.03 -17.83 71.72
N PRO A 365 -26.87 -18.81 71.33
CA PRO A 365 -28.30 -18.75 71.59
C PRO A 365 -28.61 -18.55 73.08
N SER A 366 -29.53 -17.61 73.38
CA SER A 366 -30.10 -17.50 74.71
C SER A 366 -30.78 -18.82 75.07
N HIS A 367 -30.43 -19.35 76.24
CA HIS A 367 -31.02 -20.57 76.75
C HIS A 367 -31.20 -20.44 78.27
N THR A 368 -32.23 -21.11 78.79
CA THR A 368 -32.55 -21.15 80.22
C THR A 368 -32.48 -22.58 80.72
N HIS A 369 -31.91 -22.78 81.91
CA HIS A 369 -31.93 -24.09 82.56
C HIS A 369 -33.10 -24.15 83.55
N SER A 370 -33.88 -25.22 83.50
CA SER A 370 -34.95 -25.49 84.46
C SER A 370 -34.53 -26.68 85.32
N TYR A 371 -34.32 -26.45 86.61
CA TYR A 371 -33.97 -27.51 87.56
C TYR A 371 -35.18 -27.85 88.42
N ASN A 372 -35.59 -29.12 88.43
CA ASN A 372 -36.52 -29.65 89.42
C ASN A 372 -35.71 -30.29 90.55
N ASN A 373 -35.46 -29.54 91.63
CA ASN A 373 -34.85 -30.12 92.83
C ASN A 373 -35.92 -30.90 93.61
N ASN A 374 -36.08 -32.19 93.31
CA ASN A 374 -36.84 -33.10 94.17
C ASN A 374 -35.96 -33.51 95.35
N GLY A 375 -35.66 -32.55 96.23
CA GLY A 375 -34.94 -32.81 97.47
C GLY A 375 -35.81 -33.69 98.38
N THR A 376 -35.71 -35.00 98.25
CA THR A 376 -36.15 -35.90 99.32
C THR A 376 -35.13 -35.75 100.44
N GLY A 377 -35.45 -34.91 101.43
CA GLY A 377 -34.76 -34.97 102.71
C GLY A 377 -34.80 -36.42 103.19
N PHE A 378 -33.65 -37.02 103.41
CA PHE A 378 -33.59 -38.23 104.20
C PHE A 378 -33.95 -37.82 105.63
N ASP A 379 -35.19 -38.05 106.02
CA ASP A 379 -35.56 -38.09 107.43
C ASP A 379 -34.71 -39.19 108.08
N ASN A 380 -33.65 -38.82 108.79
CA ASN A 380 -33.09 -39.68 109.81
C ASN A 380 -34.04 -39.62 111.02
N PRO A 381 -34.71 -40.71 111.43
CA PRO A 381 -35.67 -40.65 112.52
C PRO A 381 -35.03 -40.50 113.92
N SER A 382 -33.73 -40.25 114.04
CA SER A 382 -33.10 -40.00 115.34
C SER A 382 -33.03 -38.51 115.70
N ASN A 383 -34.12 -38.02 116.27
CA ASN A 383 -34.15 -37.18 117.48
C ASN A 383 -33.28 -35.89 117.48
N ILE A 384 -33.91 -34.73 117.21
CA ILE A 384 -33.95 -33.53 118.09
C ILE A 384 -34.73 -32.42 117.37
N ALA A 385 -35.81 -31.97 118.02
CA ALA A 385 -36.62 -30.82 117.61
C ALA A 385 -35.82 -29.52 117.72
N GLY A 386 -35.90 -28.64 116.72
CA GLY A 386 -35.73 -27.20 116.95
C GLY A 386 -34.98 -26.38 115.91
N SER A 387 -34.11 -26.97 115.07
CA SER A 387 -33.43 -26.22 114.01
C SER A 387 -33.71 -26.86 112.66
N ARG A 388 -34.79 -26.40 112.01
CA ARG A 388 -34.98 -26.64 110.58
C ARG A 388 -33.87 -25.89 109.85
N TYR A 389 -32.77 -26.59 109.55
CA TYR A 389 -31.87 -26.16 108.48
C TYR A 389 -32.66 -26.31 107.17
N GLY A 390 -33.45 -25.27 106.86
CA GLY A 390 -34.11 -25.13 105.57
C GLY A 390 -33.02 -25.26 104.51
N GLY A 391 -33.23 -26.18 103.56
CA GLY A 391 -32.31 -26.37 102.45
C GLY A 391 -32.04 -25.02 101.80
N PHE A 392 -30.84 -24.49 102.00
CA PHE A 392 -30.41 -23.30 101.29
C PHE A 392 -30.44 -23.65 99.81
N PRO A 393 -31.12 -22.90 98.94
CA PRO A 393 -30.93 -23.04 97.51
C PRO A 393 -29.50 -22.59 97.22
N THR A 394 -28.55 -23.54 97.20
CA THR A 394 -27.24 -23.30 96.61
C THR A 394 -27.45 -23.22 95.12
N ALA A 395 -27.51 -22.00 94.58
CA ALA A 395 -27.44 -21.79 93.15
C ALA A 395 -26.09 -22.35 92.65
N ALA A 396 -26.10 -23.56 92.10
CA ALA A 396 -24.97 -24.13 91.42
C ALA A 396 -25.02 -23.68 89.96
N THR A 397 -24.23 -22.68 89.60
CA THR A 397 -23.95 -22.39 88.20
C THR A 397 -22.97 -23.45 87.68
N SER A 398 -23.32 -24.15 86.61
CA SER A 398 -22.31 -24.88 85.83
C SER A 398 -21.24 -23.88 85.39
N GLY A 399 -19.97 -24.18 85.64
CA GLY A 399 -18.87 -23.36 85.10
C GLY A 399 -18.93 -23.28 83.57
N SER A 400 -18.26 -22.29 82.99
CA SER A 400 -18.10 -22.21 81.54
C SER A 400 -17.42 -23.49 81.01
N ALA A 401 -17.97 -24.07 79.94
CA ALA A 401 -17.39 -25.22 79.25
C ALA A 401 -17.18 -24.88 77.77
N GLY A 402 -16.04 -25.28 77.21
CA GLY A 402 -15.57 -24.87 75.88
C GLY A 402 -14.15 -24.31 75.96
N SER A 403 -13.32 -24.55 74.94
CA SER A 403 -11.93 -24.06 74.89
C SER A 403 -11.79 -22.67 74.27
N ASP A 404 -12.91 -22.04 73.90
CA ASP A 404 -13.02 -20.76 73.19
C ASP A 404 -12.06 -20.65 71.99
N GLN A 405 -11.70 -21.77 71.36
CA GLN A 405 -10.80 -21.77 70.22
C GLN A 405 -11.53 -21.30 68.97
N ALA A 406 -10.92 -20.36 68.26
CA ALA A 406 -11.46 -19.90 66.99
C ALA A 406 -11.51 -21.07 65.98
N HIS A 407 -12.45 -21.06 65.05
CA HIS A 407 -12.56 -22.06 63.98
C HIS A 407 -12.24 -21.44 62.62
N PRO A 408 -11.67 -22.19 61.66
CA PRO A 408 -11.48 -21.69 60.30
C PRO A 408 -12.80 -21.18 59.71
N ASN A 409 -12.72 -20.05 59.03
CA ASN A 409 -13.82 -19.40 58.32
C ASN A 409 -13.46 -19.22 56.83
N VAL A 410 -12.70 -20.17 56.29
CA VAL A 410 -12.27 -20.21 54.89
C VAL A 410 -13.05 -21.30 54.18
N GLN A 411 -13.76 -20.94 53.12
CA GLN A 411 -14.42 -21.92 52.24
C GLN A 411 -13.37 -22.78 51.51
N PRO A 412 -13.72 -23.93 50.93
CA PRO A 412 -12.81 -24.65 50.03
C PRO A 412 -12.34 -23.73 48.88
N THR A 413 -11.04 -23.46 48.80
CA THR A 413 -10.46 -22.52 47.83
C THR A 413 -9.27 -23.12 47.07
N PHE A 414 -9.17 -22.80 45.79
CA PHE A 414 -8.00 -23.06 44.95
C PHE A 414 -7.28 -21.74 44.65
N VAL A 415 -5.95 -21.71 44.83
CA VAL A 415 -5.17 -20.46 44.78
C VAL A 415 -4.55 -20.26 43.40
N LEU A 416 -4.84 -19.12 42.78
CA LEU A 416 -4.26 -18.65 41.54
C LEU A 416 -3.66 -17.27 41.75
N ASN A 417 -2.73 -16.87 40.87
CA ASN A 417 -2.29 -15.48 40.81
C ASN A 417 -3.42 -14.62 40.24
N TYR A 418 -3.48 -13.35 40.64
CA TYR A 418 -4.29 -12.36 39.95
C TYR A 418 -3.37 -11.42 39.17
N ILE A 419 -3.72 -11.19 37.92
CA ILE A 419 -3.01 -10.25 37.03
C ILE A 419 -3.96 -9.16 36.55
N ILE A 420 -3.42 -7.97 36.28
CA ILE A 420 -4.13 -6.82 35.74
C ILE A 420 -3.54 -6.40 34.39
N ARG A 421 -4.41 -6.10 33.42
CA ARG A 421 -3.99 -5.65 32.07
C ARG A 421 -3.47 -4.21 32.14
N THR A 422 -2.28 -3.98 31.61
CA THR A 422 -1.61 -2.67 31.58
C THR A 422 -2.02 -1.78 30.42
#